data_AF-A0AAW6UXH1-F1
#
_entry.id   AF-A0AAW6UXH1-F1
#
_cell.length_a   1.000
_cell.length_b   1.000
_cell.length_c   1.000
_cell.angle_alpha   90.00
_cell.angle_beta   90.00
_cell.angle_gamma   90.00
#
_symmetry.space_group_name_H-M   'P 1'
#
loop_
_entity.id
_entity.type
_entity.pdbx_description
1 polymer ?
#
loop_
_entity_poly.entity_id
_entity_poly.type
_entity_poly.pdbx_seq_one_letter_code
_entity_poly.pdbx_strand_id
1 'polypeptide(L)'
;MNHPVQMYIPYQLRVKLKQIDPILDHQWQQRLNLLLASTAEHLHCKIEDDYLKPKNIHWNYLSQLFEFKGHIGLHELHSYIQHSGLLQLAQKIRATFQYLEKYQTDVQIADYLETITYEINSLELQDQKDIQAQQLLKSAFLYDAALSIKRMNFSVTQNSRGLTQHQVRCFIFEVFMKSEILGSWFAYILPSEYAQQELPIFQDYFSHEQRVRDFEIIPTSDYYFIIGSSGDSRVSSYSIRRFLTEENFGVANKFYMSGLVLDPKQLDVADYLENFKQQMGKMIGLQRQMNPHIVELIESLHHYNQHQLREKITQIIEIKGFSIDHLINEHLTEIEKDLCVNILEPFQNGLKNSIQQPDELEFCFLNIRRLMTELLHSFEVFSQEPAIQFNPHARQFKYRLIAYLNLLKQRRAYIFVQFEDQAHYRQHLDLVTTPLEQLWDQVNGAIEQSRLVQQQLRQLERDAKQSAKTSFFKRLISKSENNYNQINELKTSLKEIQHRCYLEIIRIQKQYTQHSLYLESKNLISAVDPKVRHYAFADGENGVTRLPFLLQLPENRDSFNLQSIALILNQDVVHSAKHWVID
;
A
#
# COMPACT_ATOMS: atom_id res chain seq x y z
N MET A 1 28.92 4.75 28.97
CA MET A 1 27.96 3.86 28.32
C MET A 1 27.89 4.27 26.86
N ASN A 2 28.51 3.50 25.97
CA ASN A 2 28.45 3.78 24.53
C ASN A 2 27.06 3.38 24.06
N HIS A 3 26.25 4.35 23.62
CA HIS A 3 25.05 4.04 22.84
C HIS A 3 25.48 3.21 21.62
N PRO A 4 24.76 2.11 21.28
CA PRO A 4 25.08 1.36 20.08
C PRO A 4 24.99 2.31 18.88
N VAL A 5 26.04 2.34 18.06
CA VAL A 5 26.05 3.11 16.81
C VAL A 5 24.87 2.63 15.98
N GLN A 6 23.90 3.51 15.75
CA GLN A 6 22.68 3.18 15.02
C GLN A 6 23.08 2.86 13.57
N MET A 7 23.22 1.57 13.22
CA MET A 7 23.67 1.11 11.89
C MET A 7 22.58 1.19 10.81
N TYR A 8 21.43 1.81 11.13
CA TYR A 8 20.24 1.80 10.31
C TYR A 8 19.71 3.21 10.03
N ILE A 9 19.15 3.42 8.84
CA ILE A 9 18.61 4.71 8.39
C ILE A 9 17.18 4.87 8.95
N PRO A 10 16.92 5.82 9.86
CA PRO A 10 15.59 6.00 10.48
C PRO A 10 14.45 6.10 9.45
N TYR A 11 13.26 5.61 9.79
CA TYR A 11 12.12 5.62 8.86
C TYR A 11 11.80 7.01 8.30
N GLN A 12 11.68 8.02 9.16
CA GLN A 12 11.40 9.40 8.72
C GLN A 12 12.46 9.90 7.72
N LEU A 13 13.73 9.52 7.92
CA LEU A 13 14.80 9.82 6.98
C LEU A 13 14.64 9.05 5.67
N ARG A 14 14.28 7.76 5.70
CA ARG A 14 13.98 6.96 4.49
C ARG A 14 12.81 7.54 3.69
N VAL A 15 11.75 7.98 4.34
CA VAL A 15 10.61 8.65 3.67
C VAL A 15 11.10 9.90 2.95
N LYS A 16 11.84 10.78 3.65
CA LYS A 16 12.43 11.99 3.05
C LYS A 16 13.36 11.68 1.87
N LEU A 17 14.21 10.65 1.99
CA LEU A 17 15.10 10.19 0.91
C LEU A 17 14.33 9.60 -0.28
N LYS A 18 13.24 8.86 -0.04
CA LYS A 18 12.35 8.35 -1.09
C LYS A 18 11.63 9.49 -1.81
N GLN A 19 11.36 10.61 -1.14
CA GLN A 19 10.84 11.81 -1.82
C GLN A 19 11.86 12.49 -2.75
N ILE A 20 13.18 12.35 -2.58
CA ILE A 20 14.13 13.09 -3.45
C ILE A 20 14.05 12.60 -4.91
N ASP A 21 13.65 13.45 -5.85
CA ASP A 21 13.54 13.11 -7.27
C ASP A 21 14.23 14.15 -8.18
N PRO A 22 15.37 13.82 -8.82
CA PRO A 22 16.13 14.79 -9.62
C PRO A 22 15.40 15.37 -10.84
N ILE A 23 14.38 14.67 -11.34
CA ILE A 23 13.63 15.10 -12.52
C ILE A 23 12.41 15.92 -12.09
N LEU A 24 11.72 15.54 -11.02
CA LEU A 24 10.48 16.20 -10.60
C LEU A 24 10.72 17.38 -9.65
N ASP A 25 11.77 17.33 -8.84
CA ASP A 25 12.09 18.34 -7.84
C ASP A 25 13.16 19.32 -8.38
N HIS A 26 12.88 20.63 -8.51
CA HIS A 26 13.89 21.57 -9.02
C HIS A 26 15.00 21.89 -8.02
N GLN A 27 14.76 21.77 -6.70
CA GLN A 27 15.77 21.99 -5.65
C GLN A 27 16.22 20.70 -4.98
N TRP A 28 16.19 19.56 -5.70
CA TRP A 28 16.53 18.26 -5.13
C TRP A 28 17.93 18.23 -4.48
N GLN A 29 18.92 18.90 -5.08
CA GLN A 29 20.29 18.96 -4.55
C GLN A 29 20.34 19.69 -3.21
N GLN A 30 19.67 20.84 -3.12
CA GLN A 30 19.61 21.62 -1.89
C GLN A 30 18.89 20.85 -0.79
N ARG A 31 17.75 20.22 -1.10
CA ARG A 31 17.00 19.37 -0.16
C ARG A 31 17.84 18.18 0.32
N LEU A 32 18.55 17.50 -0.59
CA LEU A 32 19.44 16.39 -0.24
C LEU A 32 20.59 16.84 0.66
N ASN A 33 21.21 17.98 0.36
CA ASN A 33 22.31 18.53 1.16
C ASN A 33 21.85 18.90 2.57
N LEU A 34 20.70 19.56 2.72
CA LEU A 34 20.11 19.87 4.04
C LEU A 34 19.78 18.60 4.84
N LEU A 35 19.27 17.57 4.15
CA LEU A 35 18.95 16.30 4.77
C LEU A 35 20.21 15.56 5.25
N LEU A 36 21.28 15.54 4.44
CA LEU A 36 22.54 14.91 4.82
C LEU A 36 23.28 15.71 5.91
N ALA A 37 23.22 17.04 5.89
CA ALA A 37 23.81 17.90 6.91
C ALA A 37 23.19 17.68 8.31
N SER A 38 21.90 17.32 8.36
CA SER A 38 21.19 16.97 9.60
C SER A 38 21.25 15.47 9.94
N THR A 39 21.97 14.66 9.14
CA THR A 39 22.11 13.22 9.31
C THR A 39 23.51 12.85 9.81
N ALA A 40 23.60 11.90 10.73
CA ALA A 40 24.88 11.39 11.23
C ALA A 40 25.78 10.82 10.10
N GLU A 41 27.05 11.22 10.09
CA GLU A 41 28.01 10.95 9.01
C GLU A 41 28.20 9.45 8.71
N HIS A 42 28.13 8.59 9.73
CA HIS A 42 28.27 7.14 9.57
C HIS A 42 27.14 6.49 8.73
N LEU A 43 26.02 7.20 8.53
CA LEU A 43 24.92 6.73 7.69
C LEU A 43 25.07 7.14 6.22
N HIS A 44 25.96 8.09 5.89
CA HIS A 44 26.01 8.70 4.55
C HIS A 44 26.33 7.68 3.44
N CYS A 45 27.32 6.81 3.65
CA CYS A 45 27.65 5.76 2.67
C CYS A 45 26.47 4.82 2.41
N LYS A 46 25.74 4.43 3.47
CA LYS A 46 24.57 3.56 3.36
C LYS A 46 23.41 4.25 2.65
N ILE A 47 23.20 5.54 2.92
CA ILE A 47 22.20 6.36 2.22
C ILE A 47 22.52 6.42 0.73
N GLU A 48 23.80 6.61 0.39
CA GLU A 48 24.24 6.63 -0.99
C GLU A 48 23.93 5.30 -1.69
N ASP A 49 24.32 4.18 -1.09
CA ASP A 49 24.13 2.84 -1.67
C ASP A 49 22.66 2.42 -1.77
N ASP A 50 21.87 2.62 -0.71
CA ASP A 50 20.51 2.09 -0.62
C ASP A 50 19.45 3.00 -1.25
N TYR A 51 19.69 4.31 -1.37
CA TYR A 51 18.68 5.30 -1.79
C TYR A 51 19.09 6.17 -2.98
N LEU A 52 20.35 6.62 -3.05
CA LEU A 52 20.79 7.57 -4.06
C LEU A 52 21.21 6.87 -5.37
N LYS A 53 22.07 5.85 -5.28
CA LYS A 53 22.53 5.08 -6.45
C LYS A 53 21.39 4.42 -7.23
N PRO A 54 20.38 3.79 -6.60
CA PRO A 54 19.23 3.27 -7.33
C PRO A 54 18.42 4.33 -8.10
N LYS A 55 18.55 5.61 -7.71
CA LYS A 55 17.97 6.76 -8.40
C LYS A 55 18.95 7.44 -9.38
N ASN A 56 20.08 6.80 -9.68
CA ASN A 56 21.18 7.34 -10.48
C ASN A 56 21.78 8.65 -9.95
N ILE A 57 21.66 8.91 -8.65
CA ILE A 57 22.29 10.04 -7.96
C ILE A 57 23.64 9.58 -7.43
N HIS A 58 24.70 10.29 -7.77
CA HIS A 58 26.07 9.93 -7.41
C HIS A 58 26.82 11.13 -6.86
N TRP A 59 27.67 10.90 -5.86
CA TRP A 59 28.61 11.92 -5.41
C TRP A 59 29.69 12.14 -6.48
N ASN A 60 29.86 13.39 -6.93
CA ASN A 60 30.97 13.76 -7.79
C ASN A 60 32.08 14.40 -6.93
N TYR A 61 33.20 13.69 -6.82
CA TYR A 61 34.36 14.11 -6.04
C TYR A 61 35.07 15.37 -6.57
N LEU A 62 34.89 15.72 -7.86
CA LEU A 62 35.48 16.92 -8.46
C LEU A 62 34.63 18.15 -8.17
N SER A 63 33.31 18.06 -8.36
CA SER A 63 32.37 19.18 -8.11
C SER A 63 31.94 19.29 -6.65
N GLN A 64 32.20 18.27 -5.82
CA GLN A 64 31.76 18.17 -4.43
C GLN A 64 30.24 18.34 -4.31
N LEU A 65 29.51 17.81 -5.30
CA LEU A 65 28.07 17.86 -5.40
C LEU A 65 27.51 16.52 -5.83
N PHE A 66 26.27 16.24 -5.43
CA PHE A 66 25.52 15.11 -5.99
C PHE A 66 25.08 15.43 -7.41
N GLU A 67 25.34 14.51 -8.32
CA GLU A 67 24.97 14.61 -9.73
C GLU A 67 24.01 13.49 -10.12
N PHE A 68 23.02 13.85 -10.92
CA PHE A 68 22.08 12.90 -11.49
C PHE A 68 22.57 12.44 -12.86
N LYS A 69 22.78 11.14 -13.03
CA LYS A 69 23.34 10.56 -14.27
C LYS A 69 22.30 10.21 -15.34
N GLY A 70 21.03 10.52 -15.13
CA GLY A 70 19.94 10.26 -16.08
C GLY A 70 18.99 9.14 -15.68
N HIS A 71 17.93 8.96 -16.46
CA HIS A 71 16.91 7.92 -16.29
C HIS A 71 16.80 7.05 -17.54
N ILE A 72 16.10 5.92 -17.41
CA ILE A 72 15.72 5.07 -18.54
C ILE A 72 14.51 5.73 -19.22
N GLY A 73 14.69 6.21 -20.45
CA GLY A 73 13.61 6.85 -21.22
C GLY A 73 12.76 5.86 -22.02
N LEU A 74 11.65 6.34 -22.61
CA LEU A 74 10.70 5.54 -23.39
C LEU A 74 11.34 4.80 -24.58
N HIS A 75 12.42 5.34 -25.13
CA HIS A 75 13.14 4.77 -26.28
C HIS A 75 13.97 3.53 -25.91
N GLU A 76 14.40 3.40 -24.66
CA GLU A 76 15.25 2.32 -24.15
C GLU A 76 14.44 1.11 -23.65
N LEU A 77 13.13 1.26 -23.47
CA LEU A 77 12.27 0.25 -22.83
C LEU A 77 12.18 -1.10 -23.55
N HIS A 78 12.48 -1.14 -24.85
CA HIS A 78 12.39 -2.36 -25.65
C HIS A 78 13.33 -3.48 -25.15
N SER A 79 14.41 -3.13 -24.43
CA SER A 79 15.33 -4.11 -23.82
C SER A 79 14.84 -4.66 -22.48
N TYR A 80 13.85 -4.03 -21.85
CA TYR A 80 13.38 -4.34 -20.50
C TYR A 80 11.98 -4.97 -20.46
N ILE A 81 11.18 -4.77 -21.51
CA ILE A 81 9.80 -5.25 -21.59
C ILE A 81 9.73 -6.47 -22.50
N GLN A 82 9.25 -7.60 -21.99
CA GLN A 82 8.98 -8.81 -22.77
C GLN A 82 7.48 -9.05 -22.99
N HIS A 83 6.63 -8.60 -22.05
CA HIS A 83 5.19 -8.74 -22.14
C HIS A 83 4.61 -8.00 -23.36
N SER A 84 3.87 -8.71 -24.20
CA SER A 84 3.35 -8.20 -25.48
C SER A 84 2.41 -7.01 -25.31
N GLY A 85 1.52 -7.04 -24.31
CA GLY A 85 0.60 -5.93 -24.03
C GLY A 85 1.34 -4.66 -23.56
N LEU A 86 2.44 -4.82 -22.82
CA LEU A 86 3.24 -3.67 -22.38
C LEU A 86 4.06 -3.09 -23.54
N LEU A 87 4.57 -3.94 -24.44
CA LEU A 87 5.26 -3.50 -25.65
C LEU A 87 4.33 -2.71 -26.58
N GLN A 88 3.11 -3.20 -26.80
CA GLN A 88 2.10 -2.50 -27.60
C GLN A 88 1.75 -1.14 -26.98
N LEU A 89 1.55 -1.09 -25.67
CA LEU A 89 1.26 0.16 -24.97
C LEU A 89 2.45 1.13 -25.08
N ALA A 90 3.68 0.67 -24.87
CA ALA A 90 4.89 1.49 -25.01
C ALA A 90 5.01 2.09 -26.43
N GLN A 91 4.70 1.31 -27.48
CA GLN A 91 4.68 1.80 -28.86
C GLN A 91 3.60 2.88 -29.08
N LYS A 92 2.39 2.67 -28.56
CA LYS A 92 1.29 3.65 -28.63
C LYS A 92 1.65 4.95 -27.92
N ILE A 93 2.24 4.86 -26.72
CA ILE A 93 2.71 6.02 -25.97
C ILE A 93 3.74 6.79 -26.79
N ARG A 94 4.77 6.11 -27.32
CA ARG A 94 5.80 6.73 -28.17
C ARG A 94 5.21 7.42 -29.40
N ALA A 95 4.23 6.82 -30.06
CA ALA A 95 3.59 7.40 -31.24
C ALA A 95 2.79 8.68 -30.93
N THR A 96 2.22 8.76 -29.73
CA THR A 96 1.41 9.91 -29.28
C THR A 96 2.20 10.95 -28.51
N PHE A 97 3.40 10.63 -28.01
CA PHE A 97 4.20 11.50 -27.16
C PHE A 97 4.50 12.88 -27.76
N GLN A 98 4.75 12.93 -29.08
CA GLN A 98 4.96 14.17 -29.82
C GLN A 98 3.78 15.16 -29.77
N TYR A 99 2.58 14.72 -29.39
CA TYR A 99 1.43 15.63 -29.20
C TYR A 99 1.56 16.46 -27.93
N LEU A 100 2.21 15.92 -26.89
CA LEU A 100 2.42 16.63 -25.62
C LEU A 100 3.13 17.97 -25.84
N GLU A 101 4.15 17.99 -26.69
CA GLU A 101 4.94 19.19 -27.02
C GLU A 101 4.14 20.28 -27.74
N LYS A 102 2.96 19.94 -28.27
CA LYS A 102 2.09 20.87 -29.00
C LYS A 102 0.96 21.42 -28.14
N TYR A 103 0.76 20.90 -26.93
CA TYR A 103 -0.30 21.38 -26.05
C TYR A 103 -0.03 22.78 -25.52
N GLN A 104 -1.10 23.57 -25.44
CA GLN A 104 -1.03 24.99 -25.10
C GLN A 104 -1.72 25.32 -23.77
N THR A 105 -2.52 24.40 -23.23
CA THR A 105 -3.26 24.61 -21.98
C THR A 105 -2.93 23.54 -20.94
N ASP A 106 -3.05 23.92 -19.67
CA ASP A 106 -2.94 23.02 -18.52
C ASP A 106 -3.91 21.82 -18.58
N VAL A 107 -5.14 22.03 -19.06
CA VAL A 107 -6.14 20.96 -19.20
C VAL A 107 -5.72 19.90 -20.23
N GLN A 108 -5.15 20.30 -21.37
CA GLN A 108 -4.66 19.35 -22.38
C GLN A 108 -3.52 18.48 -21.84
N ILE A 109 -2.60 19.10 -21.09
CA ILE A 109 -1.51 18.39 -20.42
C ILE A 109 -2.08 17.41 -19.38
N ALA A 110 -3.04 17.85 -18.57
CA ALA A 110 -3.70 17.02 -17.57
C ALA A 110 -4.39 15.80 -18.21
N ASP A 111 -5.21 16.01 -19.24
CA ASP A 111 -5.94 14.95 -19.94
C ASP A 111 -4.99 13.90 -20.50
N TYR A 112 -3.89 14.33 -21.13
CA TYR A 112 -2.91 13.40 -21.70
C TYR A 112 -2.18 12.58 -20.64
N LEU A 113 -1.66 13.24 -19.60
CA LEU A 113 -0.93 12.58 -18.51
C LEU A 113 -1.81 11.58 -17.76
N GLU A 114 -3.03 11.98 -17.38
CA GLU A 114 -3.94 11.11 -16.64
C GLU A 114 -4.43 9.94 -17.49
N THR A 115 -4.72 10.15 -18.78
CA THR A 115 -5.17 9.08 -19.69
C THR A 115 -4.10 8.01 -19.88
N ILE A 116 -2.86 8.41 -20.19
CA ILE A 116 -1.77 7.44 -20.39
C ILE A 116 -1.45 6.70 -19.09
N THR A 117 -1.39 7.42 -17.97
CA THR A 117 -1.17 6.79 -16.66
C THR A 117 -2.27 5.79 -16.31
N TYR A 118 -3.54 6.12 -16.59
CA TYR A 118 -4.66 5.20 -16.43
C TYR A 118 -4.51 3.96 -17.31
N GLU A 119 -4.20 4.13 -18.61
CA GLU A 119 -3.98 3.00 -19.51
C GLU A 119 -2.87 2.06 -19.01
N ILE A 120 -1.74 2.61 -18.55
CA ILE A 120 -0.65 1.82 -17.98
C ILE A 120 -1.12 1.08 -16.73
N ASN A 121 -1.76 1.76 -15.78
CA ASN A 121 -2.21 1.16 -14.52
C ASN A 121 -3.37 0.16 -14.70
N SER A 122 -4.11 0.22 -15.81
CA SER A 122 -5.23 -0.69 -16.11
C SER A 122 -4.80 -2.09 -16.56
N LEU A 123 -3.54 -2.26 -16.96
CA LEU A 123 -2.99 -3.57 -17.32
C LEU A 123 -2.77 -4.42 -16.07
N GLU A 124 -3.57 -5.48 -15.91
CA GLU A 124 -3.42 -6.43 -14.82
C GLU A 124 -2.32 -7.45 -15.16
N LEU A 125 -1.23 -7.43 -14.38
CA LEU A 125 -0.06 -8.29 -14.55
C LEU A 125 0.15 -9.15 -13.30
N GLN A 126 0.72 -10.34 -13.50
CA GLN A 126 0.86 -11.34 -12.44
C GLN A 126 2.32 -11.74 -12.21
N ASP A 127 3.11 -11.77 -13.27
CA ASP A 127 4.53 -12.07 -13.15
C ASP A 127 5.29 -10.84 -12.65
N GLN A 128 6.12 -11.06 -11.62
CA GLN A 128 6.84 -9.99 -10.94
C GLN A 128 7.70 -9.17 -11.90
N LYS A 129 8.32 -9.83 -12.89
CA LYS A 129 9.12 -9.16 -13.93
C LYS A 129 8.29 -8.22 -14.79
N ASP A 130 7.08 -8.64 -15.17
CA ASP A 130 6.17 -7.82 -15.98
C ASP A 130 5.61 -6.64 -15.16
N ILE A 131 5.32 -6.85 -13.87
CA ILE A 131 4.93 -5.78 -12.95
C ILE A 131 6.07 -4.75 -12.84
N GLN A 132 7.32 -5.19 -12.67
CA GLN A 132 8.47 -4.28 -12.66
C GLN A 132 8.62 -3.53 -13.99
N ALA A 133 8.41 -4.22 -15.12
CA ALA A 133 8.46 -3.61 -16.45
C ALA A 133 7.35 -2.57 -16.66
N GLN A 134 6.14 -2.80 -16.13
CA GLN A 134 5.05 -1.83 -16.14
C GLN A 134 5.39 -0.58 -15.33
N GLN A 135 5.99 -0.75 -14.14
CA GLN A 135 6.41 0.38 -13.32
C GLN A 135 7.52 1.17 -14.01
N LEU A 136 8.47 0.49 -14.66
CA LEU A 136 9.52 1.11 -15.45
C LEU A 136 8.93 1.92 -16.62
N LEU A 137 7.96 1.36 -17.36
CA LEU A 137 7.23 2.07 -18.41
C LEU A 137 6.55 3.33 -17.88
N LYS A 138 5.86 3.24 -16.74
CA LYS A 138 5.22 4.39 -16.10
C LYS A 138 6.24 5.48 -15.72
N SER A 139 7.32 5.12 -15.04
CA SER A 139 8.36 6.08 -14.66
C SER A 139 9.03 6.72 -15.87
N ALA A 140 9.34 5.93 -16.91
CA ALA A 140 9.97 6.43 -18.13
C ALA A 140 9.05 7.43 -18.85
N PHE A 141 7.76 7.10 -18.98
CA PHE A 141 6.76 8.01 -19.54
C PHE A 141 6.68 9.32 -18.75
N LEU A 142 6.50 9.25 -17.44
CA LEU A 142 6.30 10.44 -16.60
C LEU A 142 7.56 11.32 -16.56
N TYR A 143 8.75 10.73 -16.52
CA TYR A 143 10.01 11.48 -16.55
C TYR A 143 10.26 12.15 -17.90
N ASP A 144 10.07 11.43 -19.01
CA ASP A 144 10.17 12.03 -20.35
C ASP A 144 9.16 13.18 -20.49
N ALA A 145 7.91 12.97 -20.03
CA ALA A 145 6.87 14.00 -20.05
C ALA A 145 7.25 15.22 -19.19
N ALA A 146 7.80 15.01 -17.99
CA ALA A 146 8.26 16.10 -17.13
C ALA A 146 9.35 16.94 -17.81
N LEU A 147 10.32 16.31 -18.46
CA LEU A 147 11.39 16.99 -19.20
C LEU A 147 10.85 17.82 -20.37
N SER A 148 9.83 17.33 -21.08
CA SER A 148 9.14 18.11 -22.12
C SER A 148 8.36 19.28 -21.51
N ILE A 149 7.52 19.05 -20.49
CA ILE A 149 6.65 20.06 -19.85
C ILE A 149 7.47 21.19 -19.20
N LYS A 150 8.67 20.90 -18.67
CA LYS A 150 9.59 21.93 -18.14
C LYS A 150 9.88 23.04 -19.14
N ARG A 151 9.91 22.71 -20.44
CA ARG A 151 10.23 23.66 -21.53
C ARG A 151 8.99 24.30 -22.14
N MET A 152 7.80 23.82 -21.79
CA MET A 152 6.54 24.29 -22.35
C MET A 152 6.08 25.58 -21.68
N ASN A 153 5.54 26.47 -22.51
CA ASN A 153 4.79 27.62 -22.04
C ASN A 153 3.30 27.41 -22.32
N PHE A 154 2.59 26.83 -21.35
CA PHE A 154 1.14 26.64 -21.41
C PHE A 154 0.39 27.71 -20.61
N SER A 155 -0.83 28.04 -21.03
CA SER A 155 -1.75 28.89 -20.29
C SER A 155 -2.44 28.12 -19.17
N VAL A 156 -2.67 28.81 -18.05
CA VAL A 156 -3.47 28.28 -16.93
C VAL A 156 -4.92 28.70 -17.10
N THR A 157 -5.82 27.75 -16.93
CA THR A 157 -7.25 27.98 -16.98
C THR A 157 -7.65 28.98 -15.88
N GLN A 158 -8.38 30.03 -16.24
CA GLN A 158 -8.84 31.03 -15.28
C GLN A 158 -9.70 30.39 -14.21
N ASN A 159 -9.39 30.72 -12.96
CA ASN A 159 -10.01 30.14 -11.79
C ASN A 159 -9.98 31.15 -10.64
N SER A 160 -10.86 30.98 -9.65
CA SER A 160 -10.96 31.91 -8.52
C SER A 160 -9.82 31.79 -7.52
N ARG A 161 -9.05 30.69 -7.57
CA ARG A 161 -7.77 30.55 -6.85
C ARG A 161 -6.67 31.47 -7.34
N GLY A 162 -6.75 31.95 -8.59
CA GLY A 162 -5.68 32.71 -9.21
C GLY A 162 -4.40 31.89 -9.40
N LEU A 163 -4.54 30.58 -9.73
CA LEU A 163 -3.39 29.69 -9.88
C LEU A 163 -2.42 30.22 -10.95
N THR A 164 -1.14 30.25 -10.59
CA THR A 164 -0.06 30.60 -11.52
C THR A 164 0.43 29.37 -12.27
N GLN A 165 1.05 29.60 -13.44
CA GLN A 165 1.68 28.54 -14.22
C GLN A 165 2.76 27.78 -13.42
N HIS A 166 3.48 28.49 -12.54
CA HIS A 166 4.48 27.88 -11.67
C HIS A 166 3.85 26.91 -10.66
N GLN A 167 2.76 27.32 -10.00
CA GLN A 167 2.03 26.46 -9.06
C GLN A 167 1.43 25.24 -9.76
N VAL A 168 0.82 25.40 -10.93
CA VAL A 168 0.28 24.27 -11.70
C VAL A 168 1.40 23.31 -12.12
N ARG A 169 2.54 23.82 -12.61
CA ARG A 169 3.69 22.98 -12.97
C ARG A 169 4.26 22.22 -11.76
N CYS A 170 4.40 22.90 -10.62
CA CYS A 170 4.83 22.28 -9.37
C CYS A 170 3.85 21.18 -8.91
N PHE A 171 2.54 21.41 -9.00
CA PHE A 171 1.54 20.38 -8.72
C PHE A 171 1.69 19.16 -9.63
N ILE A 172 1.82 19.38 -10.94
CA ILE A 172 1.98 18.28 -11.91
C ILE A 172 3.20 17.41 -11.55
N PHE A 173 4.34 18.03 -11.24
CA PHE A 173 5.58 17.30 -10.97
C PHE A 173 5.64 16.70 -9.57
N GLU A 174 5.50 17.53 -8.54
CA GLU A 174 5.79 17.15 -7.16
C GLU A 174 4.59 16.54 -6.43
N VAL A 175 3.37 16.69 -6.98
CA VAL A 175 2.17 16.05 -6.43
C VAL A 175 1.72 14.89 -7.32
N PHE A 176 1.24 15.16 -8.54
CA PHE A 176 0.66 14.13 -9.39
C PHE A 176 1.69 13.06 -9.82
N MET A 177 2.73 13.44 -10.57
CA MET A 177 3.69 12.48 -11.12
C MET A 177 4.43 11.73 -10.02
N LYS A 178 4.83 12.44 -8.97
CA LYS A 178 5.51 11.88 -7.81
C LYS A 178 4.64 10.88 -7.05
N SER A 179 3.35 11.16 -6.88
CA SER A 179 2.41 10.21 -6.28
C SER A 179 2.25 8.93 -7.11
N GLU A 180 2.23 9.05 -8.43
CA GLU A 180 2.13 7.90 -9.35
C GLU A 180 3.39 7.03 -9.35
N ILE A 181 4.57 7.63 -9.18
CA ILE A 181 5.85 6.91 -9.14
C ILE A 181 6.08 6.26 -7.77
N LEU A 182 5.82 6.99 -6.69
CA LEU A 182 6.12 6.53 -5.33
C LEU A 182 5.03 5.63 -4.74
N GLY A 183 3.78 5.76 -5.18
CA GLY A 183 2.66 4.98 -4.68
C GLY A 183 2.50 5.11 -3.16
N SER A 184 2.58 4.01 -2.42
CA SER A 184 2.49 3.98 -0.95
C SER A 184 3.61 4.75 -0.25
N TRP A 185 4.72 5.04 -0.95
CA TRP A 185 5.80 5.85 -0.42
C TRP A 185 5.59 7.35 -0.62
N PHE A 186 4.54 7.78 -1.32
CA PHE A 186 4.23 9.20 -1.45
C PHE A 186 3.76 9.75 -0.10
N ALA A 187 4.42 10.79 0.39
CA ALA A 187 4.26 11.25 1.75
C ALA A 187 3.57 12.62 1.82
N TYR A 188 2.70 12.76 2.83
CA TYR A 188 2.09 14.02 3.25
C TYR A 188 2.34 14.20 4.75
N ILE A 189 2.18 15.43 5.25
CA ILE A 189 2.38 15.73 6.66
C ILE A 189 1.19 15.19 7.44
N LEU A 190 1.46 14.27 8.38
CA LEU A 190 0.43 13.69 9.24
C LEU A 190 -0.01 14.70 10.31
N PRO A 191 -1.28 14.67 10.76
CA PRO A 191 -1.73 15.53 11.86
C PRO A 191 -0.88 15.41 13.13
N SER A 192 -0.39 14.20 13.44
CA SER A 192 0.52 14.00 14.58
C SER A 192 1.89 14.67 14.43
N GLU A 193 2.26 15.08 13.21
CA GLU A 193 3.50 15.80 12.91
C GLU A 193 3.32 17.32 12.89
N TYR A 194 2.08 17.83 13.03
CA TYR A 194 1.80 19.28 12.97
C TYR A 194 2.53 20.05 14.05
N ALA A 195 2.61 19.51 15.27
CA ALA A 195 3.34 20.12 16.37
C ALA A 195 4.85 20.28 16.09
N GLN A 196 5.40 19.48 15.17
CA GLN A 196 6.82 19.49 14.82
C GLN A 196 7.13 20.39 13.61
N GLN A 197 6.11 20.97 12.96
CA GLN A 197 6.32 21.85 11.81
C GLN A 197 6.77 23.25 12.25
N GLU A 198 7.66 23.86 11.46
CA GLU A 198 8.22 25.17 11.77
C GLU A 198 7.19 26.32 11.63
N LEU A 199 6.24 26.18 10.71
CA LEU A 199 5.28 27.24 10.38
C LEU A 199 4.09 27.23 11.37
N PRO A 200 3.79 28.35 12.07
CA PRO A 200 2.72 28.41 13.09
C PRO A 200 1.32 28.02 12.59
N ILE A 201 1.04 28.19 11.29
CA ILE A 201 -0.25 27.85 10.68
C ILE A 201 -0.63 26.36 10.86
N PHE A 202 0.34 25.46 11.05
CA PHE A 202 0.07 24.05 11.33
C PHE A 202 -0.58 23.84 12.69
N GLN A 203 -0.06 24.51 13.72
CA GLN A 203 -0.56 24.41 15.08
C GLN A 203 -1.85 25.24 15.26
N ASP A 204 -1.87 26.45 14.71
CA ASP A 204 -2.93 27.43 15.00
C ASP A 204 -4.19 27.24 14.13
N TYR A 205 -4.03 26.81 12.88
CA TYR A 205 -5.12 26.78 11.91
C TYR A 205 -5.41 25.37 11.38
N PHE A 206 -4.42 24.67 10.82
CA PHE A 206 -4.66 23.35 10.22
C PHE A 206 -5.10 22.30 11.25
N SER A 207 -4.59 22.37 12.47
CA SER A 207 -5.05 21.50 13.58
C SER A 207 -6.55 21.68 13.88
N HIS A 208 -7.09 22.88 13.69
CA HIS A 208 -8.52 23.15 13.83
C HIS A 208 -9.31 22.69 12.60
N GLU A 209 -8.86 23.07 11.40
CA GLU A 209 -9.55 22.73 10.15
C GLU A 209 -9.63 21.21 9.90
N GLN A 210 -8.65 20.42 10.37
CA GLN A 210 -8.67 18.95 10.31
C GLN A 210 -9.86 18.31 11.06
N ARG A 211 -10.51 19.04 11.96
CA ARG A 211 -11.74 18.58 12.64
C ARG A 211 -12.99 18.82 11.80
N VAL A 212 -12.89 19.73 10.83
CA VAL A 212 -14.01 20.26 10.04
C VAL A 212 -13.96 19.74 8.61
N ARG A 213 -12.77 19.43 8.10
CA ARG A 213 -12.50 19.07 6.70
C ARG A 213 -11.49 17.95 6.66
N ASP A 214 -11.62 17.09 5.67
CA ASP A 214 -10.62 16.08 5.37
C ASP A 214 -9.69 16.55 4.26
N PHE A 215 -8.41 16.66 4.58
CA PHE A 215 -7.38 17.05 3.64
C PHE A 215 -6.01 16.49 4.03
N GLU A 216 -5.15 16.37 3.04
CA GLU A 216 -3.74 16.01 3.18
C GLU A 216 -2.90 17.26 2.84
N ILE A 217 -1.81 17.50 3.58
CA ILE A 217 -0.87 18.59 3.31
C ILE A 217 0.39 18.02 2.68
N ILE A 218 0.64 18.36 1.43
CA ILE A 218 1.77 17.85 0.65
C ILE A 218 2.86 18.92 0.58
N PRO A 219 4.02 18.71 1.21
CA PRO A 219 5.14 19.63 1.12
C PRO A 219 5.88 19.45 -0.21
N THR A 220 6.10 20.56 -0.94
CA THR A 220 6.92 20.60 -2.16
C THR A 220 8.13 21.51 -1.96
N SER A 221 8.91 21.76 -3.02
CA SER A 221 10.06 22.67 -2.92
C SER A 221 9.68 24.10 -2.55
N ASP A 222 8.55 24.59 -3.07
CA ASP A 222 8.17 26.00 -2.95
C ASP A 222 6.82 26.22 -2.27
N TYR A 223 5.97 25.19 -2.16
CA TYR A 223 4.60 25.33 -1.69
C TYR A 223 4.20 24.20 -0.74
N TYR A 224 3.12 24.44 0.01
CA TYR A 224 2.32 23.37 0.59
C TYR A 224 1.02 23.26 -0.20
N PHE A 225 0.72 22.06 -0.69
CA PHE A 225 -0.56 21.79 -1.34
C PHE A 225 -1.53 21.14 -0.36
N ILE A 226 -2.69 21.75 -0.19
CA ILE A 226 -3.75 21.25 0.69
C ILE A 226 -4.76 20.53 -0.20
N ILE A 227 -4.81 19.21 -0.13
CA ILE A 227 -5.58 18.39 -1.06
C ILE A 227 -6.70 17.66 -0.31
N GLY A 228 -7.95 17.94 -0.68
CA GLY A 228 -9.10 17.26 -0.10
C GLY A 228 -9.21 15.83 -0.61
N SER A 229 -9.76 14.92 0.18
CA SER A 229 -9.95 13.52 -0.24
C SER A 229 -10.94 13.38 -1.39
N SER A 230 -10.72 12.39 -2.26
CA SER A 230 -11.70 12.00 -3.28
C SER A 230 -12.83 11.16 -2.66
N GLY A 231 -14.06 11.61 -2.85
CA GLY A 231 -15.28 10.85 -2.55
C GLY A 231 -15.48 9.62 -3.45
N ASP A 232 -14.72 9.49 -4.54
CA ASP A 232 -14.74 8.32 -5.42
C ASP A 232 -13.39 7.60 -5.34
N SER A 233 -13.38 6.33 -4.90
CA SER A 233 -12.16 5.53 -4.78
C SER A 233 -11.45 5.27 -6.11
N ARG A 234 -12.15 5.44 -7.23
CA ARG A 234 -11.62 5.32 -8.61
C ARG A 234 -10.89 6.59 -9.07
N VAL A 235 -11.16 7.73 -8.43
CA VAL A 235 -10.53 9.01 -8.77
C VAL A 235 -9.41 9.28 -7.78
N SER A 236 -8.20 9.52 -8.29
CA SER A 236 -7.05 9.87 -7.45
C SER A 236 -7.28 11.21 -6.76
N SER A 237 -7.02 11.28 -5.45
CA SER A 237 -7.03 12.57 -4.72
C SER A 237 -6.05 13.57 -5.35
N TYR A 238 -4.97 13.08 -5.97
CA TYR A 238 -3.89 13.87 -6.59
C TYR A 238 -4.09 14.14 -8.08
N SER A 239 -5.29 13.94 -8.63
CA SER A 239 -5.59 14.26 -10.04
C SER A 239 -5.35 15.73 -10.34
N ILE A 240 -4.66 15.99 -11.46
CA ILE A 240 -4.44 17.32 -12.04
C ILE A 240 -5.78 17.93 -12.44
N ARG A 241 -6.65 17.17 -13.13
CA ARG A 241 -7.97 17.67 -13.55
C ARG A 241 -8.80 18.11 -12.36
N ARG A 242 -8.82 17.27 -11.32
CA ARG A 242 -9.52 17.57 -10.08
C ARG A 242 -8.94 18.81 -9.38
N PHE A 243 -7.61 18.95 -9.36
CA PHE A 243 -6.97 20.15 -8.83
C PHE A 243 -7.32 21.40 -9.65
N LEU A 244 -7.36 21.34 -10.98
CA LEU A 244 -7.68 22.50 -11.82
C LEU A 244 -9.16 22.91 -11.78
N THR A 245 -10.07 21.97 -11.50
CA THR A 245 -11.51 22.19 -11.57
C THR A 245 -12.06 22.89 -10.32
N GLU A 246 -12.98 23.84 -10.53
CA GLU A 246 -13.81 24.45 -9.49
C GLU A 246 -15.27 24.06 -9.75
N GLU A 247 -15.85 23.26 -8.85
CA GLU A 247 -17.20 22.71 -9.06
C GLU A 247 -18.25 23.75 -8.68
N ASN A 248 -19.06 24.19 -9.65
CA ASN A 248 -20.16 25.14 -9.44
C ASN A 248 -21.52 24.42 -9.51
N PHE A 249 -22.31 24.50 -8.43
CA PHE A 249 -23.63 23.86 -8.33
C PHE A 249 -24.79 24.81 -8.69
N GLY A 250 -24.57 25.73 -9.63
CA GLY A 250 -25.62 26.60 -10.17
C GLY A 250 -25.97 27.82 -9.31
N VAL A 251 -25.17 28.13 -8.29
CA VAL A 251 -25.31 29.34 -7.46
C VAL A 251 -24.09 30.23 -7.66
N ALA A 252 -24.30 31.47 -8.10
CA ALA A 252 -23.23 32.44 -8.31
C ALA A 252 -22.38 32.60 -7.02
N ASN A 253 -21.06 32.55 -7.17
CA ASN A 253 -20.07 32.61 -6.08
C ASN A 253 -20.08 31.44 -5.07
N LYS A 254 -20.78 30.34 -5.33
CA LYS A 254 -20.63 29.08 -4.58
C LYS A 254 -20.02 28.01 -5.47
N PHE A 255 -18.69 27.90 -5.39
CA PHE A 255 -17.94 26.81 -5.99
C PHE A 255 -17.15 26.06 -4.90
N TYR A 256 -16.92 24.77 -5.13
CA TYR A 256 -16.09 23.95 -4.27
C TYR A 256 -14.76 23.64 -4.92
N MET A 257 -13.73 23.53 -4.08
CA MET A 257 -12.36 23.29 -4.49
C MET A 257 -11.85 21.97 -3.90
N SER A 258 -11.15 21.21 -4.73
CA SER A 258 -10.53 19.95 -4.32
C SER A 258 -9.11 20.14 -3.78
N GLY A 259 -8.49 21.29 -4.00
CA GLY A 259 -7.19 21.59 -3.42
C GLY A 259 -6.78 23.05 -3.51
N LEU A 260 -5.87 23.45 -2.61
CA LEU A 260 -5.35 24.80 -2.45
C LEU A 260 -3.83 24.81 -2.45
N VAL A 261 -3.25 25.99 -2.65
CA VAL A 261 -1.82 26.22 -2.62
C VAL A 261 -1.50 27.26 -1.56
N LEU A 262 -0.66 26.88 -0.60
CA LEU A 262 -0.09 27.77 0.39
C LEU A 262 1.37 28.08 0.03
N ASP A 263 1.66 29.36 -0.17
CA ASP A 263 3.00 29.89 -0.36
C ASP A 263 3.57 30.30 1.00
N PRO A 264 4.54 29.55 1.56
CA PRO A 264 5.11 29.87 2.87
C PRO A 264 5.79 31.25 2.89
N LYS A 265 6.20 31.78 1.74
CA LYS A 265 6.87 33.09 1.64
C LYS A 265 5.87 34.26 1.74
N GLN A 266 4.57 33.99 1.69
CA GLN A 266 3.51 35.01 1.74
C GLN A 266 2.68 34.97 3.03
N LEU A 267 3.05 34.12 4.00
CA LEU A 267 2.31 33.97 5.26
C LEU A 267 2.22 35.26 6.09
N ASP A 268 3.23 36.13 5.99
CA ASP A 268 3.25 37.42 6.67
C ASP A 268 2.37 38.48 5.99
N VAL A 269 1.84 38.20 4.79
CA VAL A 269 0.94 39.10 4.05
C VAL A 269 -0.50 38.83 4.50
N ALA A 270 -1.06 39.73 5.30
CA ALA A 270 -2.39 39.56 5.89
C ALA A 270 -3.49 39.25 4.86
N ASP A 271 -3.56 40.01 3.76
CA ASP A 271 -4.56 39.82 2.70
C ASP A 271 -4.43 38.44 2.02
N TYR A 272 -3.20 37.95 1.85
CA TYR A 272 -2.95 36.63 1.29
C TYR A 272 -3.47 35.54 2.23
N LEU A 273 -3.10 35.61 3.52
CA LEU A 273 -3.49 34.63 4.51
C LEU A 273 -5.01 34.63 4.72
N GLU A 274 -5.65 35.80 4.75
CA GLU A 274 -7.10 35.90 4.84
C GLU A 274 -7.79 35.29 3.62
N ASN A 275 -7.33 35.63 2.41
CA ASN A 275 -7.85 35.03 1.19
C ASN A 275 -7.65 33.50 1.16
N PHE A 276 -6.50 33.00 1.61
CA PHE A 276 -6.26 31.56 1.75
C PHE A 276 -7.25 30.90 2.71
N LYS A 277 -7.49 31.49 3.90
CA LYS A 277 -8.48 30.98 4.86
C LYS A 277 -9.90 31.01 4.28
N GLN A 278 -10.26 32.06 3.53
CA GLN A 278 -11.54 32.12 2.83
C GLN A 278 -11.67 31.02 1.77
N GLN A 279 -10.60 30.72 1.03
CA GLN A 279 -10.57 29.60 0.08
C GLN A 279 -10.66 28.24 0.77
N MET A 280 -10.03 28.08 1.95
CA MET A 280 -10.16 26.88 2.78
C MET A 280 -11.62 26.61 3.15
N GLY A 281 -12.38 27.65 3.47
CA GLY A 281 -13.82 27.56 3.70
C GLY A 281 -14.63 27.02 2.50
N LYS A 282 -14.07 27.06 1.28
CA LYS A 282 -14.67 26.55 0.04
C LYS A 282 -14.20 25.14 -0.32
N MET A 283 -13.28 24.54 0.44
CA MET A 283 -13.03 23.10 0.34
C MET A 283 -14.21 22.34 0.93
N ILE A 284 -14.60 21.25 0.28
CA ILE A 284 -15.68 20.38 0.77
C ILE A 284 -15.35 19.96 2.21
N GLY A 285 -16.18 20.41 3.15
CA GLY A 285 -16.05 20.06 4.56
C GLY A 285 -16.88 18.83 4.91
N LEU A 286 -16.53 18.19 6.01
CA LEU A 286 -17.26 17.08 6.61
C LEU A 286 -18.52 17.55 7.35
N GLN A 287 -18.65 18.85 7.64
CA GLN A 287 -19.74 19.41 8.43
C GLN A 287 -21.06 19.52 7.66
N ARG A 288 -21.79 18.41 7.63
CA ARG A 288 -23.26 18.36 7.72
C ARG A 288 -23.64 17.97 9.15
N GLN A 289 -24.92 18.06 9.54
CA GLN A 289 -25.37 17.64 10.88
C GLN A 289 -25.15 16.14 11.08
N MET A 290 -23.97 15.76 11.59
CA MET A 290 -23.63 14.36 11.90
C MET A 290 -24.22 13.96 13.24
N ASN A 291 -24.59 12.69 13.37
CA ASN A 291 -24.95 12.08 14.64
C ASN A 291 -23.81 12.28 15.66
N PRO A 292 -24.06 12.98 16.79
CA PRO A 292 -23.03 13.23 17.81
C PRO A 292 -22.36 11.95 18.31
N HIS A 293 -23.10 10.83 18.37
CA HIS A 293 -22.53 9.56 18.81
C HIS A 293 -21.49 9.00 17.83
N ILE A 294 -21.62 9.25 16.53
CA ILE A 294 -20.59 8.87 15.54
C ILE A 294 -19.35 9.73 15.70
N VAL A 295 -19.53 11.03 15.96
CA VAL A 295 -18.41 11.95 16.19
C VAL A 295 -17.66 11.56 17.47
N GLU A 296 -18.37 11.39 18.59
CA GLU A 296 -17.81 10.96 19.88
C GLU A 296 -17.09 9.61 19.77
N LEU A 297 -17.69 8.64 19.06
CA LEU A 297 -17.04 7.36 18.77
C LEU A 297 -15.71 7.58 18.07
N ILE A 298 -15.71 8.26 16.92
CA ILE A 298 -14.49 8.50 16.14
C ILE A 298 -13.42 9.25 16.95
N GLU A 299 -13.80 10.27 17.72
CA GLU A 299 -12.89 10.99 18.61
C GLU A 299 -12.26 10.06 19.66
N SER A 300 -13.07 9.18 20.27
CA SER A 300 -12.58 8.18 21.23
C SER A 300 -11.60 7.18 20.59
N LEU A 301 -11.84 6.77 19.34
CA LEU A 301 -10.94 5.85 18.62
C LEU A 301 -9.59 6.52 18.32
N HIS A 302 -9.60 7.77 17.87
CA HIS A 302 -8.37 8.54 17.66
C HIS A 302 -7.64 8.79 18.97
N HIS A 303 -8.35 9.08 20.06
CA HIS A 303 -7.77 9.24 21.39
C HIS A 303 -7.08 7.95 21.86
N TYR A 304 -7.74 6.79 21.73
CA TYR A 304 -7.15 5.50 22.09
C TYR A 304 -5.89 5.20 21.25
N ASN A 305 -5.95 5.45 19.94
CA ASN A 305 -4.80 5.27 19.06
C ASN A 305 -3.62 6.12 19.53
N GLN A 306 -3.85 7.41 19.80
CA GLN A 306 -2.79 8.36 20.16
C GLN A 306 -2.16 8.10 21.52
N HIS A 307 -2.97 7.76 22.53
CA HIS A 307 -2.52 7.71 23.92
C HIS A 307 -2.31 6.30 24.49
N GLN A 308 -2.76 5.25 23.81
CA GLN A 308 -2.62 3.87 24.29
C GLN A 308 -1.88 3.00 23.26
N LEU A 309 -2.45 2.86 22.07
CA LEU A 309 -1.95 1.89 21.08
C LEU A 309 -0.57 2.29 20.54
N ARG A 310 -0.35 3.57 20.21
CA ARG A 310 0.96 4.06 19.76
C ARG A 310 2.03 3.92 20.83
N GLU A 311 1.72 4.25 22.08
CA GLU A 311 2.68 4.10 23.19
C GLU A 311 3.10 2.64 23.34
N LYS A 312 2.13 1.71 23.30
CA LYS A 312 2.36 0.26 23.35
C LYS A 312 3.24 -0.23 22.20
N ILE A 313 3.00 0.23 20.96
CA ILE A 313 3.84 -0.10 19.80
C ILE A 313 5.29 0.34 20.02
N THR A 314 5.50 1.52 20.60
CA THR A 314 6.84 2.06 20.81
C THR A 314 7.52 1.57 22.08
N GLN A 315 6.85 0.75 22.88
CA GLN A 315 7.38 0.27 24.15
C GLN A 315 8.60 -0.63 23.93
N ILE A 316 9.63 -0.43 24.75
CA ILE A 316 10.83 -1.26 24.71
C ILE A 316 10.43 -2.70 25.11
N ILE A 317 10.67 -3.66 24.21
CA ILE A 317 10.50 -5.08 24.52
C ILE A 317 11.62 -5.49 25.48
N GLU A 318 11.31 -5.63 26.77
CA GLU A 318 12.24 -6.19 27.74
C GLU A 318 12.52 -7.67 27.40
N ILE A 319 13.69 -7.96 26.85
CA ILE A 319 14.08 -9.33 26.49
C ILE A 319 14.32 -10.13 27.77
N LYS A 320 13.27 -10.81 28.25
CA LYS A 320 13.33 -11.77 29.35
C LYS A 320 13.28 -13.19 28.78
N GLY A 321 14.44 -13.79 28.52
CA GLY A 321 14.55 -15.19 28.10
C GLY A 321 15.15 -15.41 26.71
N PHE A 322 14.96 -16.62 26.18
CA PHE A 322 15.83 -17.19 25.14
C PHE A 322 15.35 -17.04 23.67
N SER A 323 14.17 -16.47 23.38
CA SER A 323 13.72 -16.25 21.99
C SER A 323 13.11 -14.87 21.78
N ILE A 324 13.89 -13.98 21.17
CA ILE A 324 13.47 -12.64 20.75
C ILE A 324 12.29 -12.74 19.77
N ASP A 325 12.29 -13.73 18.87
CA ASP A 325 11.22 -13.91 17.89
C ASP A 325 9.87 -14.22 18.54
N HIS A 326 9.87 -15.04 19.59
CA HIS A 326 8.65 -15.36 20.33
C HIS A 326 8.10 -14.14 21.08
N LEU A 327 8.97 -13.39 21.77
CA LEU A 327 8.57 -12.17 22.48
C LEU A 327 8.03 -11.10 21.54
N ILE A 328 8.65 -10.93 20.37
CA ILE A 328 8.14 -10.02 19.33
C ILE A 328 6.75 -10.51 18.86
N ASN A 329 6.59 -11.80 18.58
CA ASN A 329 5.29 -12.32 18.13
C ASN A 329 4.19 -12.15 19.19
N GLU A 330 4.47 -12.40 20.47
CA GLU A 330 3.52 -12.16 21.57
C GLU A 330 3.14 -10.68 21.65
N HIS A 331 4.12 -9.78 21.64
CA HIS A 331 3.88 -8.34 21.70
C HIS A 331 3.04 -7.84 20.51
N LEU A 332 3.33 -8.32 19.29
CA LEU A 332 2.54 -8.00 18.09
C LEU A 332 1.11 -8.53 18.20
N THR A 333 0.92 -9.72 18.78
CA THR A 333 -0.40 -10.31 19.02
C THR A 333 -1.21 -9.46 20.00
N GLU A 334 -0.57 -8.91 21.03
CA GLU A 334 -1.22 -7.99 21.97
C GLU A 334 -1.53 -6.62 21.37
N ILE A 335 -0.72 -6.11 20.45
CA ILE A 335 -1.03 -4.89 19.70
C ILE A 335 -2.23 -5.14 18.79
N GLU A 336 -2.26 -6.27 18.11
CA GLU A 336 -3.40 -6.67 17.28
C GLU A 336 -4.67 -6.81 18.12
N LYS A 337 -4.57 -7.33 19.34
CA LYS A 337 -5.68 -7.41 20.30
C LYS A 337 -6.32 -6.08 20.50
N ASP A 338 -5.49 -5.14 20.94
CA ASP A 338 -5.96 -3.85 21.36
C ASP A 338 -6.52 -3.07 20.18
N LEU A 339 -5.92 -3.22 18.99
CA LEU A 339 -6.45 -2.68 17.75
C LEU A 339 -7.84 -3.24 17.43
N CYS A 340 -8.00 -4.56 17.40
CA CYS A 340 -9.28 -5.19 17.04
C CYS A 340 -10.38 -4.81 18.05
N VAL A 341 -10.11 -5.00 19.35
CA VAL A 341 -11.12 -4.87 20.42
C VAL A 341 -11.48 -3.41 20.72
N ASN A 342 -10.50 -2.50 20.71
CA ASN A 342 -10.75 -1.12 21.14
C ASN A 342 -10.94 -0.14 19.98
N ILE A 343 -10.65 -0.55 18.74
CA ILE A 343 -10.83 0.30 17.56
C ILE A 343 -11.72 -0.35 16.51
N LEU A 344 -11.35 -1.51 15.97
CA LEU A 344 -12.02 -2.05 14.78
C LEU A 344 -13.43 -2.59 15.06
N GLU A 345 -13.62 -3.31 16.17
CA GLU A 345 -14.93 -3.81 16.60
C GLU A 345 -15.89 -2.68 16.99
N PRO A 346 -15.51 -1.70 17.84
CA PRO A 346 -16.36 -0.54 18.13
C PRO A 346 -16.69 0.27 16.89
N PHE A 347 -15.73 0.44 15.98
CA PHE A 347 -15.95 1.12 14.71
C PHE A 347 -17.01 0.41 13.86
N GLN A 348 -16.87 -0.91 13.65
CA GLN A 348 -17.85 -1.68 12.87
C GLN A 348 -19.23 -1.68 13.52
N ASN A 349 -19.29 -1.75 14.86
CA ASN A 349 -20.53 -1.64 15.61
C ASN A 349 -21.21 -0.28 15.40
N GLY A 350 -20.44 0.82 15.47
CA GLY A 350 -20.94 2.17 15.19
C GLY A 350 -21.40 2.33 13.74
N LEU A 351 -20.64 1.80 12.77
CA LEU A 351 -21.00 1.83 11.36
C LEU A 351 -22.32 1.12 11.08
N LYS A 352 -22.56 -0.01 11.75
CA LYS A 352 -23.77 -0.84 11.60
C LYS A 352 -25.00 -0.24 12.28
N ASN A 353 -24.84 0.34 13.47
CA ASN A 353 -25.96 0.66 14.36
C ASN A 353 -26.22 2.16 14.57
N SER A 354 -25.26 3.03 14.27
CA SER A 354 -25.33 4.46 14.62
C SER A 354 -25.41 5.38 13.40
N ILE A 355 -25.20 4.87 12.19
CA ILE A 355 -25.28 5.63 10.93
C ILE A 355 -26.74 5.88 10.56
N GLN A 356 -27.04 7.13 10.23
CA GLN A 356 -28.35 7.63 9.80
C GLN A 356 -28.31 8.25 8.41
N GLN A 357 -27.16 8.79 7.99
CA GLN A 357 -27.04 9.51 6.71
C GLN A 357 -25.80 9.07 5.89
N PRO A 358 -25.85 9.14 4.55
CA PRO A 358 -24.71 8.79 3.70
C PRO A 358 -23.43 9.59 3.97
N ASP A 359 -23.54 10.86 4.40
CA ASP A 359 -22.36 11.68 4.70
C ASP A 359 -21.58 11.19 5.93
N GLU A 360 -22.26 10.50 6.86
CA GLU A 360 -21.61 9.91 8.04
C GLU A 360 -20.79 8.68 7.67
N LEU A 361 -21.20 7.94 6.64
CA LEU A 361 -20.41 6.84 6.07
C LEU A 361 -19.09 7.37 5.50
N GLU A 362 -19.15 8.53 4.83
CA GLU A 362 -17.96 9.19 4.32
C GLU A 362 -17.03 9.65 5.44
N PHE A 363 -17.60 10.31 6.45
CA PHE A 363 -16.88 10.71 7.64
C PHE A 363 -16.17 9.52 8.31
N CYS A 364 -16.86 8.39 8.46
CA CYS A 364 -16.30 7.17 9.04
C CYS A 364 -15.14 6.61 8.19
N PHE A 365 -15.30 6.53 6.87
CA PHE A 365 -14.27 6.03 5.96
C PHE A 365 -12.97 6.84 6.07
N LEU A 366 -13.09 8.16 6.03
CA LEU A 366 -11.93 9.05 6.05
C LEU A 366 -11.19 8.96 7.40
N ASN A 367 -11.94 8.89 8.50
CA ASN A 367 -11.36 8.81 9.83
C ASN A 367 -10.68 7.47 10.14
N ILE A 368 -11.28 6.34 9.77
CA ILE A 368 -10.64 5.03 9.98
C ILE A 368 -9.41 4.87 9.08
N ARG A 369 -9.46 5.38 7.83
CA ARG A 369 -8.29 5.41 6.92
C ARG A 369 -7.14 6.21 7.53
N ARG A 370 -7.43 7.38 8.10
CA ARG A 370 -6.45 8.23 8.78
C ARG A 370 -5.84 7.51 9.98
N LEU A 371 -6.67 6.97 10.86
CA LEU A 371 -6.23 6.23 12.06
C LEU A 371 -5.30 5.08 11.70
N MET A 372 -5.69 4.25 10.72
CA MET A 372 -4.88 3.10 10.30
C MET A 372 -3.57 3.50 9.60
N THR A 373 -3.55 4.65 8.92
CA THR A 373 -2.34 5.19 8.30
C THR A 373 -1.36 5.70 9.35
N GLU A 374 -1.86 6.40 10.36
CA GLU A 374 -1.10 6.81 11.54
C GLU A 374 -0.51 5.63 12.32
N LEU A 375 -1.29 4.56 12.47
CA LEU A 375 -0.85 3.31 13.11
C LEU A 375 0.28 2.66 12.32
N LEU A 376 0.13 2.55 10.98
CA LEU A 376 1.16 2.03 10.10
C LEU A 376 2.46 2.84 10.21
N HIS A 377 2.38 4.17 10.22
CA HIS A 377 3.55 5.04 10.40
C HIS A 377 4.26 4.76 11.74
N SER A 378 3.50 4.66 12.82
CA SER A 378 4.05 4.37 14.16
C SER A 378 4.75 3.01 14.19
N PHE A 379 4.13 2.00 13.57
CA PHE A 379 4.72 0.67 13.43
C PHE A 379 5.96 0.67 12.53
N GLU A 380 5.98 1.49 11.48
CA GLU A 380 7.13 1.62 10.60
C GLU A 380 8.33 2.21 11.32
N VAL A 381 8.14 3.14 12.25
CA VAL A 381 9.21 3.63 13.12
C VAL A 381 9.71 2.51 14.03
N PHE A 382 8.80 1.83 14.75
CA PHE A 382 9.13 0.72 15.64
C PHE A 382 9.89 -0.43 14.96
N SER A 383 9.45 -0.82 13.75
CA SER A 383 10.10 -1.88 12.97
C SER A 383 11.51 -1.53 12.47
N GLN A 384 12.05 -0.35 12.80
CA GLN A 384 13.45 -0.01 12.53
C GLN A 384 14.39 -0.32 13.68
N GLU A 385 13.86 -0.69 14.84
CA GLU A 385 14.69 -1.14 15.95
C GLU A 385 15.50 -2.38 15.54
N PRO A 386 16.81 -2.46 15.86
CA PRO A 386 17.67 -3.54 15.38
C PRO A 386 17.16 -4.96 15.69
N ALA A 387 16.47 -5.13 16.82
CA ALA A 387 15.88 -6.42 17.22
C ALA A 387 14.68 -6.83 16.35
N ILE A 388 14.07 -5.88 15.63
CA ILE A 388 12.77 -6.02 14.96
C ILE A 388 12.91 -5.95 13.44
N GLN A 389 13.87 -5.17 12.95
CA GLN A 389 14.06 -4.86 11.53
C GLN A 389 14.11 -6.08 10.59
N PHE A 390 14.67 -7.19 11.08
CA PHE A 390 14.80 -8.44 10.32
C PHE A 390 13.83 -9.53 10.78
N ASN A 391 13.02 -9.27 11.80
CA ASN A 391 12.08 -10.24 12.34
C ASN A 391 10.93 -10.51 11.34
N PRO A 392 10.65 -11.78 11.02
CA PRO A 392 9.63 -12.14 10.04
C PRO A 392 8.20 -11.80 10.50
N HIS A 393 7.90 -11.92 11.80
CA HIS A 393 6.57 -11.59 12.35
C HIS A 393 6.27 -10.09 12.23
N ALA A 394 7.24 -9.23 12.56
CA ALA A 394 7.09 -7.79 12.40
C ALA A 394 6.88 -7.39 10.94
N ARG A 395 7.57 -8.05 10.00
CA ARG A 395 7.38 -7.84 8.56
C ARG A 395 5.96 -8.26 8.12
N GLN A 396 5.50 -9.44 8.53
CA GLN A 396 4.15 -9.91 8.21
C GLN A 396 3.07 -8.99 8.79
N PHE A 397 3.24 -8.52 10.03
CA PHE A 397 2.33 -7.56 10.66
C PHE A 397 2.23 -6.26 9.86
N LYS A 398 3.38 -5.69 9.45
CA LYS A 398 3.41 -4.52 8.54
C LYS A 398 2.62 -4.76 7.25
N TYR A 399 2.80 -5.93 6.64
CA TYR A 399 2.12 -6.26 5.38
C TYR A 399 0.60 -6.37 5.57
N ARG A 400 0.14 -6.88 6.71
CA ARG A 400 -1.29 -6.91 7.06
C ARG A 400 -1.86 -5.51 7.27
N LEU A 401 -1.14 -4.59 7.92
CA LEU A 401 -1.56 -3.18 8.03
C LEU A 401 -1.68 -2.50 6.66
N ILE A 402 -0.70 -2.69 5.77
CA ILE A 402 -0.73 -2.18 4.39
C ILE A 402 -1.91 -2.79 3.63
N ALA A 403 -2.13 -4.09 3.77
CA ALA A 403 -3.26 -4.78 3.14
C ALA A 403 -4.61 -4.24 3.64
N TYR A 404 -4.74 -3.98 4.95
CA TYR A 404 -5.97 -3.45 5.54
C TYR A 404 -6.35 -2.11 4.91
N LEU A 405 -5.41 -1.16 4.82
CA LEU A 405 -5.64 0.16 4.22
C LEU A 405 -6.08 0.05 2.75
N ASN A 406 -5.48 -0.85 1.98
CA ASN A 406 -5.82 -1.04 0.58
C ASN A 406 -7.17 -1.74 0.40
N LEU A 407 -7.46 -2.78 1.20
CA LEU A 407 -8.75 -3.46 1.20
C LEU A 407 -9.88 -2.55 1.66
N LEU A 408 -9.65 -1.68 2.64
CA LEU A 408 -10.61 -0.66 3.08
C LEU A 408 -11.00 0.28 1.92
N LYS A 409 -10.01 0.76 1.15
CA LYS A 409 -10.26 1.60 -0.04
C LYS A 409 -10.99 0.82 -1.13
N GLN A 410 -10.57 -0.40 -1.39
CA GLN A 410 -11.12 -1.24 -2.45
C GLN A 410 -12.55 -1.69 -2.16
N ARG A 411 -12.83 -2.08 -0.92
CA ARG A 411 -14.13 -2.51 -0.43
C ARG A 411 -15.01 -1.36 0.05
N ARG A 412 -14.65 -0.10 -0.21
CA ARG A 412 -15.38 1.07 0.30
C ARG A 412 -16.89 0.99 0.01
N ALA A 413 -17.26 0.62 -1.21
CA ALA A 413 -18.66 0.47 -1.63
C ALA A 413 -19.41 -0.74 -1.03
N TYR A 414 -18.72 -1.62 -0.30
CA TYR A 414 -19.29 -2.78 0.41
C TYR A 414 -19.29 -2.58 1.93
N ILE A 415 -18.34 -1.82 2.45
CA ILE A 415 -18.21 -1.52 3.88
C ILE A 415 -19.10 -0.34 4.26
N PHE A 416 -19.04 0.74 3.49
CA PHE A 416 -19.68 2.01 3.80
C PHE A 416 -21.02 2.12 3.07
N VAL A 417 -21.98 1.30 3.50
CA VAL A 417 -23.33 1.21 2.94
C VAL A 417 -24.35 1.13 4.07
N GLN A 418 -25.51 1.76 3.87
CA GLN A 418 -26.66 1.55 4.75
C GLN A 418 -27.34 0.23 4.39
N PHE A 419 -27.33 -0.72 5.31
CA PHE A 419 -27.96 -2.01 5.09
C PHE A 419 -29.48 -1.91 5.29
N GLU A 420 -30.22 -2.32 4.27
CA GLU A 420 -31.69 -2.34 4.29
C GLU A 420 -32.23 -3.29 5.36
N ASP A 421 -31.59 -4.46 5.51
CA ASP A 421 -31.94 -5.47 6.49
C ASP A 421 -30.75 -6.41 6.83
N GLN A 422 -31.00 -7.37 7.72
CA GLN A 422 -30.01 -8.38 8.11
C GLN A 422 -29.63 -9.34 6.98
N ALA A 423 -30.51 -9.58 6.01
CA ALA A 423 -30.22 -10.47 4.88
C ALA A 423 -29.25 -9.80 3.90
N HIS A 424 -29.48 -8.53 3.58
CA HIS A 424 -28.55 -7.69 2.82
C HIS A 424 -27.20 -7.63 3.53
N TYR A 425 -27.17 -7.38 4.84
CA TYR A 425 -25.91 -7.41 5.61
C TYR A 425 -25.16 -8.75 5.47
N ARG A 426 -25.89 -9.86 5.57
CA ARG A 426 -25.32 -11.21 5.48
C ARG A 426 -24.72 -11.51 4.10
N GLN A 427 -25.30 -11.00 3.02
CA GLN A 427 -24.70 -11.13 1.68
C GLN A 427 -23.31 -10.47 1.61
N HIS A 428 -23.11 -9.32 2.25
CA HIS A 428 -21.80 -8.66 2.29
C HIS A 428 -20.80 -9.39 3.20
N LEU A 429 -21.28 -10.01 4.28
CA LEU A 429 -20.45 -10.92 5.09
C LEU A 429 -19.97 -12.11 4.27
N ASP A 430 -20.87 -12.76 3.53
CA ASP A 430 -20.56 -13.95 2.72
C ASP A 430 -19.48 -13.62 1.66
N LEU A 431 -19.48 -12.41 1.10
CA LEU A 431 -18.43 -11.95 0.17
C LEU A 431 -17.02 -11.89 0.79
N VAL A 432 -16.92 -11.73 2.12
CA VAL A 432 -15.64 -11.76 2.87
C VAL A 432 -15.26 -13.19 3.23
N THR A 433 -16.21 -13.99 3.68
CA THR A 433 -15.93 -15.33 4.23
C THR A 433 -15.70 -16.37 3.13
N THR A 434 -16.45 -16.28 2.02
CA THR A 434 -16.40 -17.27 0.92
C THR A 434 -14.99 -17.54 0.39
N PRO A 435 -14.13 -16.54 0.11
CA PRO A 435 -12.76 -16.80 -0.36
C PRO A 435 -11.93 -17.62 0.62
N LEU A 436 -12.03 -17.33 1.93
CA LEU A 436 -11.30 -18.04 2.97
C LEU A 436 -11.82 -19.47 3.14
N GLU A 437 -13.14 -19.66 3.11
CA GLU A 437 -13.78 -20.98 3.13
C GLU A 437 -13.33 -21.83 1.93
N GLN A 438 -13.32 -21.25 0.72
CA GLN A 438 -12.84 -21.95 -0.47
C GLN A 438 -11.35 -22.32 -0.37
N LEU A 439 -10.50 -21.43 0.15
CA LEU A 439 -9.09 -21.77 0.40
C LEU A 439 -8.95 -22.95 1.35
N TRP A 440 -9.70 -22.91 2.45
CA TRP A 440 -9.71 -23.97 3.46
C TRP A 440 -10.16 -25.31 2.87
N ASP A 441 -11.26 -25.32 2.11
CA ASP A 441 -11.77 -26.51 1.43
C ASP A 441 -10.77 -27.08 0.40
N GLN A 442 -10.15 -26.22 -0.41
CA GLN A 442 -9.16 -26.68 -1.40
C GLN A 442 -7.94 -27.31 -0.73
N VAL A 443 -7.42 -26.68 0.32
CA VAL A 443 -6.23 -27.17 1.02
C VAL A 443 -6.52 -28.47 1.77
N ASN A 444 -7.65 -28.57 2.47
CA ASN A 444 -8.02 -29.79 3.18
C ASN A 444 -8.38 -30.93 2.23
N GLY A 445 -9.07 -30.63 1.13
CA GLY A 445 -9.31 -31.60 0.06
C GLY A 445 -8.00 -32.17 -0.51
N ALA A 446 -7.01 -31.30 -0.75
CA ALA A 446 -5.69 -31.72 -1.21
C ALA A 446 -4.92 -32.54 -0.14
N ILE A 447 -5.07 -32.22 1.15
CA ILE A 447 -4.48 -33.00 2.25
C ILE A 447 -5.06 -34.41 2.29
N GLU A 448 -6.38 -34.54 2.24
CA GLU A 448 -7.03 -35.84 2.27
C GLU A 448 -6.66 -36.69 1.05
N GLN A 449 -6.64 -36.09 -0.15
CA GLN A 449 -6.15 -36.77 -1.35
C GLN A 449 -4.69 -37.21 -1.20
N SER A 450 -3.82 -36.32 -0.71
CA SER A 450 -2.41 -36.63 -0.47
C SER A 450 -2.25 -37.77 0.55
N ARG A 451 -3.07 -37.79 1.60
CA ARG A 451 -3.06 -38.85 2.63
C ARG A 451 -3.42 -40.21 2.04
N LEU A 452 -4.44 -40.27 1.18
CA LEU A 452 -4.85 -41.50 0.48
C LEU A 452 -3.72 -42.03 -0.42
N VAL A 453 -3.13 -41.16 -1.23
CA VAL A 453 -2.03 -41.54 -2.14
C VAL A 453 -0.78 -41.97 -1.34
N GLN A 454 -0.46 -41.29 -0.23
CA GLN A 454 0.64 -41.68 0.66
C GLN A 454 0.41 -43.05 1.33
N GLN A 455 -0.82 -43.38 1.71
CA GLN A 455 -1.16 -44.70 2.26
C GLN A 455 -0.94 -45.81 1.22
N GLN A 456 -1.41 -45.60 -0.01
CA GLN A 456 -1.19 -46.52 -1.13
C GLN A 456 0.31 -46.71 -1.42
N LEU A 457 1.06 -45.61 -1.45
CA LEU A 457 2.50 -45.64 -1.69
C LEU A 457 3.24 -46.41 -0.58
N ARG A 458 2.91 -46.17 0.70
CA ARG A 458 3.49 -46.94 1.82
C ARG A 458 3.15 -48.42 1.75
N GLN A 459 1.94 -48.78 1.32
CA GLN A 459 1.54 -50.18 1.14
C GLN A 459 2.34 -50.85 0.03
N LEU A 460 2.44 -50.22 -1.14
CA LEU A 460 3.25 -50.71 -2.27
C LEU A 460 4.74 -50.83 -1.93
N GLU A 461 5.31 -49.86 -1.20
CA GLU A 461 6.69 -49.93 -0.75
C GLU A 461 6.93 -51.06 0.26
N ARG A 462 5.97 -51.36 1.13
CA ARG A 462 6.03 -52.51 2.06
C ARG A 462 5.93 -53.82 1.30
N ASP A 463 5.00 -53.93 0.34
CA ASP A 463 4.80 -55.13 -0.46
C ASP A 463 6.01 -55.41 -1.37
N ALA A 464 6.63 -54.37 -1.93
CA ALA A 464 7.89 -54.47 -2.68
C ALA A 464 9.06 -54.94 -1.78
N LYS A 465 9.15 -54.45 -0.54
CA LYS A 465 10.19 -54.88 0.42
C LYS A 465 9.97 -56.29 0.97
N GLN A 466 8.73 -56.71 1.17
CA GLN A 466 8.39 -58.06 1.65
C GLN A 466 8.55 -59.11 0.54
N SER A 467 8.12 -58.82 -0.69
CA SER A 467 8.30 -59.72 -1.83
C SER A 467 9.77 -59.96 -2.19
N ALA A 468 10.67 -59.01 -1.88
CA ALA A 468 12.12 -59.19 -2.00
C ALA A 468 12.71 -60.18 -0.98
N LYS A 469 12.01 -60.47 0.13
CA LYS A 469 12.51 -61.36 1.20
C LYS A 469 12.05 -62.83 1.07
N THR A 470 11.01 -63.13 0.29
CA THR A 470 10.34 -64.46 0.36
C THR A 470 10.50 -65.39 -0.84
N SER A 471 11.02 -64.96 -2.01
CA SER A 471 11.28 -65.95 -3.08
C SER A 471 12.26 -65.45 -4.15
N PHE A 472 13.47 -66.00 -4.10
CA PHE A 472 14.51 -65.83 -5.11
C PHE A 472 14.12 -66.56 -6.42
N PHE A 473 14.16 -65.83 -7.55
CA PHE A 473 14.48 -66.27 -8.91
C PHE A 473 13.47 -66.49 -10.07
N LYS A 474 12.13 -66.44 -9.97
CA LYS A 474 11.32 -66.54 -11.24
C LYS A 474 10.13 -65.59 -11.43
N ARG A 475 9.87 -64.66 -10.52
CA ARG A 475 8.75 -63.67 -10.65
C ARG A 475 9.19 -62.20 -10.60
N LEU A 476 10.50 -61.95 -10.66
CA LEU A 476 11.14 -60.74 -10.13
C LEU A 476 11.46 -59.65 -11.16
N ILE A 477 11.17 -59.84 -12.45
CA ILE A 477 11.49 -58.84 -13.48
C ILE A 477 10.23 -58.09 -13.94
N SER A 478 9.10 -58.77 -14.22
CA SER A 478 7.88 -58.07 -14.68
C SER A 478 7.05 -57.42 -13.57
N LYS A 479 7.07 -57.93 -12.33
CA LYS A 479 6.33 -57.33 -11.19
C LYS A 479 7.09 -56.21 -10.49
N SER A 480 8.43 -56.26 -10.47
CA SER A 480 9.25 -55.22 -9.83
C SER A 480 9.26 -53.93 -10.65
N GLU A 481 9.35 -54.04 -11.97
CA GLU A 481 9.27 -52.92 -12.90
C GLU A 481 7.88 -52.26 -12.87
N ASN A 482 6.81 -53.07 -12.78
CA ASN A 482 5.44 -52.56 -12.64
C ASN A 482 5.21 -51.85 -11.30
N ASN A 483 5.72 -52.41 -10.19
CA ASN A 483 5.64 -51.74 -8.89
C ASN A 483 6.46 -50.46 -8.84
N TYR A 484 7.63 -50.43 -9.48
CA TYR A 484 8.47 -49.23 -9.58
C TYR A 484 7.78 -48.12 -10.39
N ASN A 485 7.15 -48.49 -11.51
CA ASN A 485 6.36 -47.57 -12.33
C ASN A 485 5.16 -47.02 -11.53
N GLN A 486 4.41 -47.88 -10.83
CA GLN A 486 3.30 -47.44 -9.97
C GLN A 486 3.77 -46.53 -8.82
N ILE A 487 4.91 -46.81 -8.19
CA ILE A 487 5.48 -45.92 -7.16
C ILE A 487 5.82 -44.55 -7.77
N ASN A 488 6.39 -44.51 -8.97
CA ASN A 488 6.70 -43.25 -9.64
C ASN A 488 5.42 -42.50 -10.06
N GLU A 489 4.39 -43.20 -10.55
CA GLU A 489 3.08 -42.62 -10.85
C GLU A 489 2.45 -41.99 -9.59
N LEU A 490 2.46 -42.69 -8.46
CA LEU A 490 1.94 -42.17 -7.20
C LEU A 490 2.76 -40.97 -6.69
N LYS A 491 4.09 -40.96 -6.85
CA LYS A 491 4.93 -39.80 -6.52
C LYS A 491 4.61 -38.61 -7.42
N THR A 492 4.39 -38.84 -8.71
CA THR A 492 3.95 -37.80 -9.66
C THR A 492 2.56 -37.28 -9.29
N SER A 493 1.62 -38.17 -8.93
CA SER A 493 0.28 -37.79 -8.47
C SER A 493 0.33 -36.91 -7.21
N LEU A 494 1.19 -37.21 -6.24
CA LEU A 494 1.40 -36.33 -5.07
C LEU A 494 1.86 -34.94 -5.48
N LYS A 495 2.82 -34.84 -6.41
CA LYS A 495 3.27 -33.55 -6.95
C LYS A 495 2.13 -32.84 -7.65
N GLU A 496 1.36 -33.53 -8.50
CA GLU A 496 0.22 -32.97 -9.22
C GLU A 496 -0.88 -32.43 -8.28
N ILE A 497 -1.16 -33.11 -7.17
CA ILE A 497 -2.12 -32.65 -6.15
C ILE A 497 -1.63 -31.33 -5.54
N GLN A 498 -0.37 -31.27 -5.08
CA GLN A 498 0.24 -30.05 -4.53
C GLN A 498 0.22 -28.91 -5.55
N HIS A 499 0.61 -29.24 -6.77
CA HIS A 499 0.64 -28.35 -7.90
C HIS A 499 -0.74 -27.78 -8.20
N ARG A 500 -1.78 -28.62 -8.28
CA ARG A 500 -3.16 -28.18 -8.53
C ARG A 500 -3.65 -27.27 -7.41
N CYS A 501 -3.43 -27.66 -6.15
CA CYS A 501 -3.77 -26.84 -4.99
C CYS A 501 -3.13 -25.45 -5.05
N TYR A 502 -1.85 -25.37 -5.40
CA TYR A 502 -1.13 -24.09 -5.58
C TYR A 502 -1.81 -23.18 -6.62
N LEU A 503 -2.20 -23.72 -7.78
CA LEU A 503 -2.86 -22.94 -8.82
C LEU A 503 -4.28 -22.52 -8.42
N GLU A 504 -5.02 -23.38 -7.72
CA GLU A 504 -6.37 -23.05 -7.25
C GLU A 504 -6.34 -21.94 -6.19
N ILE A 505 -5.35 -21.91 -5.28
CA ILE A 505 -5.15 -20.78 -4.36
C ILE A 505 -5.02 -19.45 -5.12
N ILE A 506 -4.17 -19.43 -6.15
CA ILE A 506 -3.99 -18.25 -7.02
C ILE A 506 -5.28 -17.90 -7.76
N ARG A 507 -6.03 -18.91 -8.21
CA ARG A 507 -7.30 -18.72 -8.92
C ARG A 507 -8.36 -18.11 -8.01
N ILE A 508 -8.47 -18.56 -6.76
CA ILE A 508 -9.41 -18.00 -5.77
C ILE A 508 -9.10 -16.51 -5.58
N GLN A 509 -7.84 -16.14 -5.38
CA GLN A 509 -7.45 -14.74 -5.27
C GLN A 509 -7.90 -13.91 -6.49
N LYS A 510 -7.72 -14.43 -7.72
CA LYS A 510 -8.16 -13.75 -8.95
C LYS A 510 -9.67 -13.63 -9.08
N GLN A 511 -10.41 -14.61 -8.58
CA GLN A 511 -11.87 -14.58 -8.60
C GLN A 511 -12.42 -13.52 -7.66
N TYR A 512 -11.74 -13.29 -6.53
CA TYR A 512 -12.17 -12.37 -5.48
C TYR A 512 -11.25 -11.15 -5.38
N THR A 513 -10.93 -10.51 -6.50
CA THR A 513 -10.03 -9.35 -6.51
C THR A 513 -10.54 -8.20 -5.65
N GLN A 514 -11.86 -8.00 -5.51
CA GLN A 514 -12.44 -6.96 -4.64
C GLN A 514 -12.25 -7.22 -3.14
N HIS A 515 -11.90 -8.46 -2.76
CA HIS A 515 -11.85 -8.90 -1.36
C HIS A 515 -10.49 -9.51 -1.01
N SER A 516 -9.53 -9.44 -1.93
CA SER A 516 -8.18 -9.94 -1.76
C SER A 516 -7.17 -9.10 -2.55
N LEU A 517 -5.92 -9.08 -2.08
CA LEU A 517 -4.83 -8.33 -2.68
C LEU A 517 -3.65 -9.24 -2.96
N TYR A 518 -2.96 -8.99 -4.07
CA TYR A 518 -1.59 -9.43 -4.29
C TYR A 518 -0.66 -8.26 -3.94
N LEU A 519 0.11 -8.36 -2.85
CA LEU A 519 0.80 -7.19 -2.27
C LEU A 519 1.96 -6.68 -3.12
N GLU A 520 2.61 -7.54 -3.89
CA GLU A 520 3.65 -7.13 -4.84
C GLU A 520 3.07 -6.39 -6.05
N SER A 521 1.78 -6.56 -6.34
CA SER A 521 1.11 -5.75 -7.36
C SER A 521 1.04 -4.30 -6.91
N LYS A 522 1.18 -3.35 -7.84
CA LYS A 522 1.11 -1.90 -7.59
C LYS A 522 2.11 -1.37 -6.54
N ASN A 523 3.22 -2.09 -6.28
CA ASN A 523 4.27 -1.71 -5.34
C ASN A 523 3.77 -1.48 -3.90
N LEU A 524 2.73 -2.19 -3.43
CA LEU A 524 2.25 -2.01 -2.05
C LEU A 524 3.33 -2.39 -1.04
N ILE A 525 4.11 -3.42 -1.35
CA ILE A 525 5.32 -3.80 -0.61
C ILE A 525 6.53 -3.88 -1.53
N SER A 526 7.73 -3.58 -1.01
CA SER A 526 8.97 -3.86 -1.73
C SER A 526 9.21 -5.36 -1.79
N ALA A 527 9.59 -5.87 -2.95
CA ALA A 527 10.00 -7.27 -3.12
C ALA A 527 11.36 -7.53 -2.46
N VAL A 528 11.36 -7.64 -1.12
CA VAL A 528 12.56 -7.95 -0.33
C VAL A 528 13.03 -9.38 -0.60
N ASP A 529 12.11 -10.30 -0.87
CA ASP A 529 12.42 -11.66 -1.30
C ASP A 529 11.63 -12.00 -2.59
N PRO A 530 12.28 -12.06 -3.77
CA PRO A 530 11.62 -12.39 -5.03
C PRO A 530 11.17 -13.86 -5.12
N LYS A 531 11.41 -14.68 -4.07
CA LYS A 531 11.01 -16.09 -4.03
C LYS A 531 9.66 -16.31 -3.35
N VAL A 532 9.01 -15.26 -2.85
CA VAL A 532 7.74 -15.37 -2.12
C VAL A 532 6.76 -14.33 -2.66
N ARG A 533 5.52 -14.77 -2.86
CA ARG A 533 4.34 -13.94 -3.18
C ARG A 533 3.45 -13.81 -1.95
N HIS A 534 2.86 -12.65 -1.77
CA HIS A 534 2.00 -12.35 -0.63
C HIS A 534 0.57 -12.04 -1.08
N TYR A 535 -0.37 -12.86 -0.63
CA TYR A 535 -1.80 -12.67 -0.86
C TYR A 535 -2.48 -12.31 0.45
N ALA A 536 -3.23 -11.21 0.47
CA ALA A 536 -4.01 -10.81 1.63
C ALA A 536 -5.50 -10.96 1.34
N PHE A 537 -6.27 -11.52 2.26
CA PHE A 537 -7.73 -11.69 2.15
C PHE A 537 -8.41 -10.90 3.27
N ALA A 538 -9.46 -10.16 2.94
CA ALA A 538 -10.26 -9.45 3.94
C ALA A 538 -10.77 -10.43 5.00
N ASP A 539 -10.75 -10.02 6.27
CA ASP A 539 -11.12 -10.85 7.41
C ASP A 539 -11.89 -10.03 8.47
N GLY A 540 -12.63 -10.72 9.34
CA GLY A 540 -13.52 -10.13 10.33
C GLY A 540 -14.90 -9.76 9.78
N GLU A 541 -15.73 -9.18 10.63
CA GLU A 541 -17.09 -8.77 10.29
C GLU A 541 -17.03 -7.71 9.17
N ASN A 542 -17.63 -8.04 8.02
CA ASN A 542 -17.58 -7.30 6.75
C ASN A 542 -16.15 -6.92 6.27
N GLY A 543 -15.11 -7.62 6.73
CA GLY A 543 -13.73 -7.32 6.40
C GLY A 543 -13.12 -6.15 7.19
N VAL A 544 -13.75 -5.74 8.31
CA VAL A 544 -13.38 -4.54 9.07
C VAL A 544 -12.79 -4.84 10.42
N THR A 545 -13.34 -5.82 11.16
CA THR A 545 -13.01 -6.01 12.59
C THR A 545 -11.67 -6.67 12.85
N ARG A 546 -10.97 -7.13 11.80
CA ARG A 546 -9.67 -7.81 11.89
C ARG A 546 -8.70 -7.37 10.82
N LEU A 547 -7.41 -7.54 11.10
CA LEU A 547 -6.38 -7.39 10.08
C LEU A 547 -6.46 -8.54 9.06
N PRO A 548 -6.22 -8.30 7.76
CA PRO A 548 -6.43 -9.29 6.71
C PRO A 548 -5.60 -10.55 6.92
N PHE A 549 -6.14 -11.70 6.53
CA PHE A 549 -5.40 -12.96 6.52
C PHE A 549 -4.30 -12.90 5.45
N LEU A 550 -3.04 -13.09 5.86
CA LEU A 550 -1.88 -13.03 4.96
C LEU A 550 -1.39 -14.44 4.63
N LEU A 551 -1.51 -14.81 3.37
CA LEU A 551 -1.01 -16.06 2.81
C LEU A 551 0.30 -15.83 2.04
N GLN A 552 1.33 -16.56 2.43
CA GLN A 552 2.63 -16.57 1.73
C GLN A 552 2.73 -17.81 0.84
N LEU A 553 3.01 -17.60 -0.44
CA LEU A 553 3.24 -18.67 -1.40
C LEU A 553 4.65 -18.56 -2.00
N PRO A 554 5.37 -19.67 -2.20
CA PRO A 554 6.64 -19.63 -2.89
C PRO A 554 6.42 -19.34 -4.39
N GLU A 555 7.28 -18.51 -4.97
CA GLU A 555 7.30 -18.20 -6.41
C GLU A 555 7.44 -19.48 -7.25
N ASN A 556 8.32 -20.39 -6.80
CA ASN A 556 8.48 -21.70 -7.40
C ASN A 556 7.47 -22.69 -6.80
N ARG A 557 6.55 -23.15 -7.66
CA ARG A 557 5.54 -24.18 -7.34
C ARG A 557 6.12 -25.46 -6.75
N ASP A 558 7.34 -25.85 -7.13
CA ASP A 558 7.99 -27.05 -6.58
C ASP A 558 8.44 -26.89 -5.13
N SER A 559 8.51 -25.64 -4.64
CA SER A 559 8.79 -25.33 -3.24
C SER A 559 7.51 -25.24 -2.37
N PHE A 560 6.33 -25.44 -2.97
CA PHE A 560 5.05 -25.36 -2.26
C PHE A 560 4.91 -26.49 -1.24
N ASN A 561 4.65 -26.11 0.02
CA ASN A 561 4.42 -27.04 1.12
C ASN A 561 2.97 -26.99 1.57
N LEU A 562 2.19 -28.00 1.18
CA LEU A 562 0.77 -28.10 1.49
C LEU A 562 0.49 -28.13 3.00
N GLN A 563 1.33 -28.83 3.79
CA GLN A 563 1.14 -28.95 5.23
C GLN A 563 1.36 -27.61 5.95
N SER A 564 2.36 -26.84 5.54
CA SER A 564 2.62 -25.50 6.09
C SER A 564 1.44 -24.56 5.86
N ILE A 565 0.85 -24.59 4.66
CA ILE A 565 -0.30 -23.75 4.31
C ILE A 565 -1.54 -24.13 5.13
N ALA A 566 -1.81 -25.43 5.29
CA ALA A 566 -2.91 -25.89 6.11
C ALA A 566 -2.75 -25.50 7.59
N LEU A 567 -1.53 -25.53 8.11
CA LEU A 567 -1.25 -25.11 9.47
C LEU A 567 -1.57 -23.61 9.67
N ILE A 568 -1.17 -22.76 8.72
CA ILE A 568 -1.46 -21.32 8.75
C ILE A 568 -2.98 -21.07 8.67
N LEU A 569 -3.69 -21.71 7.74
CA LEU A 569 -5.15 -21.58 7.62
C LEU A 569 -5.90 -22.05 8.88
N ASN A 570 -5.46 -23.16 9.49
CA ASN A 570 -6.10 -23.67 10.70
C ASN A 570 -5.80 -22.81 11.94
N GLN A 571 -4.60 -22.23 12.04
CA GLN A 571 -4.28 -21.26 13.08
C GLN A 571 -5.18 -20.02 12.97
N ASP A 572 -5.39 -19.54 11.75
CA ASP A 572 -6.27 -18.40 11.49
C ASP A 572 -7.72 -18.70 11.88
N VAL A 573 -8.28 -19.86 11.50
CA VAL A 573 -9.62 -20.28 11.93
C VAL A 573 -9.76 -20.32 13.46
N VAL A 574 -8.74 -20.80 14.17
CA VAL A 574 -8.74 -20.85 15.64
C VAL A 574 -8.61 -19.45 16.25
N HIS A 575 -7.75 -18.60 15.69
CA HIS A 575 -7.65 -17.19 16.08
C HIS A 575 -8.96 -16.44 15.80
N SER A 576 -9.63 -16.81 14.72
CA SER A 576 -10.88 -16.22 14.27
C SER A 576 -12.10 -16.66 15.08
N ALA A 577 -12.05 -17.85 15.68
CA ALA A 577 -13.07 -18.33 16.60
C ALA A 577 -12.95 -17.73 18.01
N LYS A 578 -11.77 -17.23 18.40
CA LYS A 578 -11.61 -16.49 19.66
C LYS A 578 -12.39 -15.17 19.54
N HIS A 579 -13.37 -14.96 20.41
CA HIS A 579 -13.88 -13.62 20.71
C HIS A 579 -12.92 -13.00 21.70
N TRP A 580 -12.35 -11.85 21.37
CA TRP A 580 -11.35 -11.19 22.20
C TRP A 580 -12.18 -10.33 23.17
N VAL A 581 -12.65 -10.96 24.25
CA VAL A 581 -13.50 -10.28 25.24
C VAL A 581 -12.64 -9.28 26.03
N ILE A 582 -13.20 -8.10 26.30
CA ILE A 582 -12.65 -7.12 27.25
C ILE A 582 -12.81 -7.75 28.64
N ASP A 583 -11.69 -8.05 29.31
CA ASP A 583 -11.70 -8.49 30.71
C ASP A 583 -12.14 -7.36 31.65
#